data_AF-A0A939JX50-F1
#
_entry.id   AF-A0A939JX50-F1
#
_cell.length_a   1.000
_cell.length_b   1.000
_cell.length_c   1.000
_cell.angle_alpha   90.00
_cell.angle_beta   90.00
_cell.angle_gamma   90.00
#
_symmetry.space_group_name_H-M   'P 1'
#
loop_
_entity.id
_entity.type
_entity.pdbx_description
1 polymer ?
#
loop_
_entity_poly.entity_id
_entity_poly.type
_entity_poly.pdbx_seq_one_letter_code
_entity_poly.pdbx_strand_id
1 'polypeptide(L)' 'MEALFNAFLADDAPQSTILPLFGGAEKPVEEMTTNERERAARQVYAKVREAAFSRGFPVIIKRNGQIVKEFADGHTEIIT' A
#
# COMPACT_ATOMS: atom_id res chain seq x y z
N MET A 1 -0.16 -25.89 -19.09
CA MET A 1 0.59 -24.90 -18.28
C MET A 1 -0.16 -23.56 -18.15
N GLU A 2 -1.47 -23.52 -18.45
CA GLU A 2 -2.33 -22.32 -18.24
C GLU A 2 -3.30 -22.47 -17.05
N ALA A 3 -3.49 -23.69 -16.53
CA ALA A 3 -4.43 -23.97 -15.45
C ALA A 3 -3.99 -23.40 -14.08
N LEU A 4 -2.70 -23.17 -13.88
CA LEU A 4 -2.17 -22.61 -12.62
C LEU A 4 -2.37 -21.10 -12.51
N PHE A 5 -2.48 -20.38 -13.64
CA PHE A 5 -2.74 -18.94 -13.63
C PHE A 5 -4.22 -18.64 -13.39
N ASN A 6 -5.12 -19.47 -13.94
CA ASN A 6 -6.56 -19.31 -13.74
C ASN A 6 -7.04 -19.69 -12.33
N ALA A 7 -6.28 -20.51 -11.58
CA ALA A 7 -6.60 -20.82 -10.19
C ALA A 7 -6.36 -19.64 -9.22
N PHE A 8 -5.60 -18.62 -9.62
CA PHE A 8 -5.46 -17.38 -8.85
C PHE A 8 -6.65 -16.43 -9.06
N LEU A 9 -7.41 -16.61 -10.15
CA LEU A 9 -8.50 -15.73 -10.57
C LEU A 9 -9.91 -16.32 -10.34
N ALA A 10 -10.01 -17.57 -9.90
CA ALA A 10 -11.29 -18.26 -9.73
C ALA A 10 -11.79 -18.16 -8.28
N ASP A 11 -12.82 -17.34 -8.09
CA ASP A 11 -13.91 -17.48 -7.12
C ASP A 11 -13.58 -17.58 -5.62
N ASP A 12 -12.88 -16.58 -5.14
CA ASP A 12 -13.27 -15.90 -3.89
C ASP A 12 -12.66 -14.50 -3.97
N ALA A 13 -13.23 -13.64 -4.83
CA ALA A 13 -13.01 -12.22 -4.64
C ALA A 13 -13.87 -11.85 -3.41
N PRO A 14 -13.31 -11.66 -2.19
CA PRO A 14 -13.99 -10.74 -1.31
C PRO A 14 -14.17 -9.50 -2.17
N GLN A 15 -15.37 -8.92 -2.25
CA GLN A 15 -15.49 -7.52 -2.64
C GLN A 15 -14.34 -6.85 -1.91
N SER A 16 -13.31 -6.45 -2.64
CA SER A 16 -12.11 -5.90 -2.03
C SER A 16 -12.58 -4.54 -1.60
N THR A 17 -13.25 -4.52 -0.45
CA THR A 17 -13.72 -3.32 0.19
C THR A 17 -12.43 -2.59 0.40
N ILE A 18 -12.19 -1.59 -0.45
CA ILE A 18 -11.07 -0.68 -0.31
C ILE A 18 -11.39 0.03 0.99
N LEU A 19 -10.90 -0.52 2.09
CA LEU A 19 -11.12 0.05 3.40
C LEU A 19 -10.45 1.42 3.35
N PRO A 20 -11.21 2.51 3.58
CA PRO A 20 -10.62 3.83 3.57
C PRO A 20 -9.55 3.87 4.66
N LEU A 21 -8.30 4.13 4.24
CA LEU A 21 -7.20 4.34 5.16
C LEU A 21 -7.22 5.79 5.60
N PHE A 22 -7.58 6.04 6.85
CA PHE A 22 -7.67 7.40 7.39
C PHE A 22 -6.28 7.92 7.79
N GLY A 23 -5.84 8.96 7.08
CA GLY A 23 -4.55 9.64 7.26
C GLY A 23 -4.58 10.93 8.08
N GLY A 24 -5.48 11.05 9.06
CA GLY A 24 -5.56 12.25 9.92
C GLY A 24 -5.74 13.56 9.14
N ALA A 25 -6.43 13.50 7.98
CA ALA A 25 -6.75 14.65 7.17
C ALA A 25 -7.67 15.61 7.95
N GLU A 26 -7.23 16.86 8.16
CA GLU A 26 -8.01 17.87 8.89
C GLU A 26 -9.00 18.61 7.98
N LYS A 27 -8.82 18.55 6.65
CA LYS A 27 -9.61 19.26 5.63
C LYS A 27 -9.58 18.51 4.29
N PRO A 28 -10.43 18.87 3.30
CA PRO A 28 -10.39 18.28 1.96
C PRO A 28 -9.03 18.42 1.28
N VAL A 29 -8.68 17.47 0.40
CA VAL A 29 -7.35 17.39 -0.25
C VAL A 29 -7.04 18.65 -1.07
N GLU A 30 -8.07 19.25 -1.65
CA GLU A 30 -8.03 20.46 -2.46
C GLU A 30 -7.61 21.69 -1.64
N GLU A 31 -7.90 21.68 -0.35
CA GLU A 31 -7.60 22.77 0.60
C GLU A 31 -6.27 22.53 1.34
N MET A 32 -5.62 21.38 1.13
CA MET A 32 -4.35 21.05 1.77
C MET A 32 -3.14 21.65 1.04
N THR A 33 -2.27 22.26 1.83
CA THR A 33 -0.89 22.54 1.42
C THR A 33 -0.14 21.25 1.12
N THR A 34 0.97 21.34 0.40
CA THR A 34 1.84 20.19 0.12
C THR A 34 2.31 19.51 1.41
N ASN A 35 2.70 20.29 2.43
CA ASN A 35 3.16 19.75 3.72
C ASN A 35 2.06 18.98 4.45
N GLU A 36 0.81 19.47 4.42
CA GLU A 36 -0.32 18.78 5.04
C GLU A 36 -0.64 17.46 4.32
N ARG A 37 -0.60 17.46 2.98
CA ARG A 37 -0.77 16.24 2.18
C ARG A 37 0.31 15.22 2.46
N GLU A 38 1.57 15.64 2.52
CA GLU A 38 2.68 14.76 2.86
C GLU A 38 2.55 14.19 4.27
N ARG A 39 2.14 15.01 5.25
CA ARG A 39 1.93 14.57 6.62
C ARG A 39 0.81 13.51 6.67
N ALA A 40 -0.31 13.76 5.99
CA ALA A 40 -1.42 12.81 5.92
C ALA A 40 -1.02 11.50 5.23
N ALA A 41 -0.30 11.59 4.10
CA ALA A 41 0.21 10.43 3.37
C ALA A 41 1.18 9.60 4.21
N ARG A 42 2.09 10.23 4.98
CA ARG A 42 3.01 9.55 5.89
C ARG A 42 2.27 8.75 6.97
N GLN A 43 1.18 9.30 7.51
CA GLN A 43 0.36 8.58 8.51
C GLN A 43 -0.34 7.36 7.93
N VAL A 44 -0.90 7.47 6.72
CA VAL A 44 -1.46 6.31 6.00
C VAL A 44 -0.39 5.26 5.78
N TYR A 45 0.78 5.68 5.27
CA TYR A 45 1.87 4.77 4.98
C TYR A 45 2.37 4.02 6.22
N ALA A 46 2.48 4.69 7.37
CA ALA A 46 2.86 4.06 8.62
C ALA A 46 1.90 2.92 9.02
N LYS A 47 0.58 3.16 8.91
CA LYS A 47 -0.44 2.13 9.21
C LYS A 47 -0.37 0.96 8.23
N VAL A 48 -0.13 1.23 6.95
CA VAL A 48 0.02 0.18 5.93
C VAL A 48 1.24 -0.70 6.23
N ARG A 49 2.38 -0.08 6.57
CA ARG A 49 3.59 -0.81 6.99
C ARG A 49 3.33 -1.67 8.21
N GLU A 50 2.74 -1.11 9.25
CA GLU A 50 2.40 -1.84 10.47
C GLU A 50 1.49 -3.05 10.18
N ALA A 51 0.43 -2.86 9.39
CA ALA A 51 -0.51 -3.92 9.03
C ALA A 51 0.11 -5.00 8.14
N ALA A 52 0.97 -4.63 7.19
CA ALA A 52 1.65 -5.59 6.32
C ALA A 52 2.72 -6.39 7.07
N PHE A 53 3.58 -5.69 7.82
CA PHE A 53 4.72 -6.29 8.52
C PHE A 53 4.29 -7.18 9.68
N SER A 54 3.24 -6.82 10.41
CA SER A 54 2.67 -7.68 11.45
C SER A 54 2.15 -9.03 10.90
N ARG A 55 1.92 -9.12 9.59
CA ARG A 55 1.48 -10.32 8.89
C ARG A 55 2.61 -10.98 8.07
N GLY A 56 3.85 -10.48 8.17
CA GLY A 56 4.99 -10.98 7.42
C GLY A 56 4.98 -10.66 5.92
N PHE A 57 4.14 -9.71 5.48
CA PHE A 57 4.08 -9.29 4.08
C PHE A 57 4.89 -8.02 3.83
N PRO A 58 5.57 -7.88 2.67
CA PRO A 58 6.15 -6.62 2.26
C PRO A 58 5.07 -5.61 1.85
N VAL A 59 5.41 -4.32 1.89
CA VAL A 59 4.60 -3.26 1.29
C VAL A 59 5.09 -2.99 -0.12
N ILE A 60 4.18 -2.89 -1.09
CA ILE A 60 4.52 -2.49 -2.46
C ILE A 60 4.27 -1.00 -2.61
N ILE A 61 5.30 -0.24 -2.96
CA ILE A 61 5.23 1.21 -3.18
C ILE A 61 5.88 1.61 -4.49
N LYS A 62 5.49 2.77 -5.02
CA LYS A 62 6.19 3.42 -6.12
C LYS A 62 7.17 4.45 -5.55
N ARG A 63 8.47 4.29 -5.82
CA ARG A 63 9.54 5.20 -5.38
C ARG A 63 10.44 5.52 -6.57
N ASN A 64 10.68 6.81 -6.84
CA ASN A 64 11.52 7.28 -7.96
C ASN A 64 11.13 6.69 -9.34
N GLY A 65 9.83 6.52 -9.59
CA GLY A 65 9.31 5.92 -10.82
C GLY A 65 9.34 4.39 -10.88
N GLN A 66 10.04 3.73 -9.95
CA GLN A 66 10.13 2.27 -9.85
C GLN A 66 9.11 1.73 -8.85
N ILE A 67 8.65 0.50 -9.08
CA ILE A 67 7.85 -0.24 -8.10
C ILE A 67 8.82 -1.04 -7.23
N VAL A 68 8.70 -0.92 -5.91
CA VAL A 68 9.58 -1.59 -4.95
C VAL A 68 8.76 -2.31 -3.89
N LYS A 69 9.24 -3.47 -3.44
CA LYS A 69 8.81 -4.14 -2.21
C LYS A 69 9.67 -3.60 -1.07
N GLU A 70 9.06 -3.11 -0.01
CA GLU A 70 9.74 -2.78 1.24
C GLU A 70 9.37 -3.83 2.30
N PHE A 71 10.39 -4.38 2.95
CA PHE A 71 10.24 -5.39 4.00
C PHE A 71 10.36 -4.78 5.40
N ALA A 72 9.97 -5.54 6.42
CA ALA A 72 9.92 -5.07 7.81
C ALA A 72 11.30 -4.73 8.40
N ASP A 73 12.36 -5.35 7.88
CA ASP A 73 13.77 -5.09 8.22
C ASP A 73 14.34 -3.85 7.51
N GLY A 74 13.55 -3.20 6.66
CA GLY A 74 13.97 -2.04 5.88
C GLY A 74 14.68 -2.37 4.56
N HIS A 75 14.89 -3.65 4.24
CA HIS A 75 15.36 -4.06 2.94
C HIS A 75 14.32 -3.73 1.85
N THR A 76 14.79 -3.42 0.65
CA THR A 76 13.92 -3.14 -0.51
C THR A 76 14.34 -3.91 -1.75
N GLU A 77 13.36 -4.44 -2.48
CA GLU A 77 13.55 -5.12 -3.76
C GLU A 77 12.79 -4.40 -4.87
N ILE A 78 13.42 -4.21 -6.03
CA ILE A 78 12.75 -3.64 -7.20
C ILE A 78 11.90 -4.73 -7.86
N ILE A 79 10.63 -4.40 -8.13
CA ILE A 79 9.76 -5.23 -8.97
C ILE A 79 10.01 -4.82 -10.42
N THR A 80 10.56 -5.74 -11.21
CA THR A 80 10.77 -5.57 -12.66
C THR A 80 9.53 -5.99 -13.43
#